data_AF-A0A2E5UAJ9-F1
#
_entry.id   AF-A0A2E5UAJ9-F1
#
_cell.length_a   1.000
_cell.length_b   1.000
_cell.length_c   1.000
_cell.angle_alpha   90.00
_cell.angle_beta   90.00
_cell.angle_gamma   90.00
#
_symmetry.space_group_name_H-M   'P 1'
#
loop_
_entity.id
_entity.type
_entity.pdbx_description
1 polymer ?
#
loop_
_entity_poly.entity_id
_entity_poly.type
_entity_poly.pdbx_seq_one_letter_code
_entity_poly.pdbx_strand_id
1 'polypeptide(L)'
;MDNIKKYELEDILTLSRKEIKDYILSLQRYIHQKLDSGITIDDILDEEDPFEIIEPLLQREEFPIFVLTIINKIQSDTVMNTLLDSIEKGIKDQIDTQLSNQR
;
A
#
# COMPACT_ATOMS: atom_id res chain seq x y z
N MET A 1 15.68 -0.31 15.13
CA MET A 1 15.56 0.10 13.73
C MET A 1 14.72 -0.96 13.08
N ASP A 2 13.44 -0.67 12.84
CA ASP A 2 12.57 -1.63 12.16
C ASP A 2 13.09 -1.74 10.72
N ASN A 3 13.65 -2.90 10.38
CA ASN A 3 13.97 -3.23 8.99
C ASN A 3 12.66 -3.23 8.23
N ILE A 4 12.42 -2.20 7.43
CA ILE A 4 11.28 -2.20 6.51
C ILE A 4 11.60 -3.29 5.51
N LYS A 5 10.82 -4.36 5.57
CA LYS A 5 10.85 -5.40 4.57
C LYS A 5 10.53 -4.69 3.25
N LYS A 6 11.50 -4.62 2.35
CA LYS A 6 11.24 -4.11 1.00
C LYS A 6 10.34 -5.15 0.33
N TYR A 7 9.07 -4.81 0.16
CA TYR A 7 8.12 -5.66 -0.53
C TYR A 7 8.32 -5.44 -2.03
N GLU A 8 8.39 -6.51 -2.79
CA GLU A 8 8.14 -6.44 -4.24
C GLU A 8 6.64 -6.67 -4.48
N LEU A 9 6.14 -6.31 -5.66
CA LEU A 9 4.72 -6.49 -5.99
C LEU A 9 4.28 -7.96 -5.81
N GLU A 10 5.12 -8.91 -6.19
CA GLU A 10 4.87 -10.34 -6.04
C GLU A 10 4.66 -10.76 -4.59
N ASP A 11 5.34 -10.11 -3.64
CA ASP A 11 5.12 -10.38 -2.22
C ASP A 11 3.71 -9.96 -1.81
N ILE A 12 3.26 -8.77 -2.25
CA ILE A 12 1.93 -8.23 -1.95
C ILE A 12 0.81 -9.11 -2.52
N LEU A 13 1.00 -9.64 -3.74
CA LEU A 13 0.02 -10.51 -4.39
C LEU A 13 -0.27 -11.80 -3.61
N THR A 14 0.62 -12.21 -2.70
CA THR A 14 0.46 -13.44 -1.89
C THR A 14 -0.10 -13.18 -0.48
N LEU A 15 -0.26 -11.92 -0.08
CA LEU A 15 -0.68 -11.57 1.26
C LEU A 15 -2.16 -11.86 1.50
N SER A 16 -2.48 -12.38 2.68
CA SER A 16 -3.84 -12.43 3.18
C SER A 16 -4.36 -11.02 3.53
N ARG A 17 -5.68 -10.85 3.63
CA ARG A 17 -6.31 -9.61 4.09
C ARG A 17 -5.69 -9.03 5.35
N LYS A 18 -5.39 -9.90 6.32
CA LYS A 18 -4.77 -9.51 7.59
C LYS A 18 -3.36 -8.95 7.36
N GLU A 19 -2.58 -9.60 6.52
CA GLU A 19 -1.23 -9.16 6.20
C GLU A 19 -1.22 -7.86 5.37
N ILE A 20 -2.19 -7.66 4.47
CA ILE A 20 -2.40 -6.38 3.78
C ILE A 20 -2.74 -5.27 4.78
N LYS A 21 -3.61 -5.56 5.76
CA LYS A 21 -3.91 -4.61 6.85
C LYS A 21 -2.65 -4.28 7.65
N ASP A 22 -1.87 -5.29 8.03
CA ASP A 22 -0.62 -5.11 8.77
C ASP A 22 0.43 -4.33 7.96
N TYR A 23 0.45 -4.50 6.63
CA TYR A 23 1.25 -3.71 5.69
C TYR A 23 0.84 -2.23 5.72
N ILE A 24 -0.46 -1.92 5.58
CA ILE A 24 -0.98 -0.54 5.64
C ILE A 24 -0.60 0.13 6.96
N LEU A 25 -0.76 -0.57 8.08
CA LEU A 25 -0.40 -0.05 9.40
C LEU A 25 1.12 0.16 9.57
N SER A 26 1.92 -0.71 8.97
CA SER A 26 3.38 -0.58 8.97
C SER A 26 3.83 0.61 8.12
N LEU A 27 3.21 0.81 6.96
CA LEU A 27 3.44 1.95 6.09
C LEU A 27 3.06 3.26 6.78
N GLN A 28 1.91 3.31 7.47
CA GLN A 28 1.51 4.45 8.30
C GLN A 28 2.55 4.78 9.38
N ARG A 29 3.04 3.76 10.11
CA ARG A 29 4.10 3.98 11.11
C ARG A 29 5.37 4.49 10.47
N TYR A 30 5.76 3.91 9.35
CA TYR A 30 6.99 4.25 8.67
C TYR A 30 7.01 5.71 8.20
N ILE A 31 5.99 6.12 7.43
CA ILE A 31 5.85 7.49 6.93
C ILE A 31 5.91 8.47 8.08
N HIS A 32 5.18 8.21 9.17
CA HIS A 32 5.22 9.11 10.30
C HIS A 32 6.53 9.12 11.08
N GLN A 33 7.27 8.01 11.17
CA GLN A 33 8.61 8.05 11.76
C GLN A 33 9.54 9.00 10.97
N LYS A 34 9.41 9.04 9.63
CA LYS A 34 10.15 9.97 8.77
C LYS A 34 9.66 11.41 8.95
N LEU A 35 8.35 11.65 8.91
CA LEU A 35 7.77 12.99 9.13
C LEU A 35 8.13 13.54 10.52
N ASP A 36 8.06 12.72 11.56
CA ASP A 36 8.41 13.09 12.94
C ASP A 36 9.92 13.39 13.09
N SER A 37 10.76 12.87 12.19
CA SER A 37 12.20 13.17 12.11
C SER A 37 12.53 14.45 11.32
N GLY A 38 11.51 15.12 10.77
CA GLY A 38 11.64 16.37 10.02
C GLY A 38 11.84 16.20 8.51
N ILE A 39 11.77 14.97 7.99
CA ILE A 39 11.79 14.70 6.54
C ILE A 39 10.43 15.08 5.95
N THR A 40 10.42 15.77 4.82
CA THR A 40 9.15 16.19 4.20
C THR A 40 8.51 15.05 3.40
N ILE A 41 7.22 15.16 3.10
CA ILE A 41 6.56 14.17 2.25
C ILE A 41 7.16 14.15 0.84
N ASP A 42 7.55 15.30 0.31
CA ASP A 42 8.16 15.42 -1.01
C ASP A 42 9.50 14.67 -1.04
N ASP A 43 10.34 14.83 -0.01
CA ASP A 43 11.61 14.08 0.09
C ASP A 43 11.38 12.56 0.17
N ILE A 44 10.35 12.11 0.90
CA ILE A 44 10.01 10.67 1.01
C ILE A 44 9.59 10.11 -0.36
N LEU A 45 8.78 10.86 -1.10
CA LEU A 45 8.32 10.48 -2.44
C LEU A 45 9.48 10.46 -3.44
N ASP A 46 10.37 11.45 -3.39
CA ASP A 46 11.50 11.55 -4.31
C ASP A 46 12.58 10.47 -4.08
N GLU A 47 12.81 10.07 -2.83
CA GLU A 47 13.88 9.11 -2.49
C GLU A 47 13.44 7.65 -2.52
N GLU A 48 12.22 7.35 -2.09
CA GLU A 48 11.79 5.97 -1.83
C GLU A 48 10.49 5.56 -2.51
N ASP A 49 9.63 6.52 -2.85
CA ASP A 49 8.24 6.32 -3.30
C ASP A 49 7.56 5.07 -2.71
N PRO A 50 7.27 5.07 -1.39
CA PRO A 50 6.79 3.88 -0.71
C PRO A 50 5.33 3.49 -1.08
N PHE A 51 4.69 4.26 -1.98
CA PHE A 51 3.37 3.99 -2.51
C PHE A 51 3.39 3.26 -3.85
N GLU A 52 4.50 3.32 -4.60
CA GLU A 52 4.64 2.76 -5.96
C GLU A 52 4.18 1.29 -6.03
N ILE A 53 4.57 0.48 -5.05
CA ILE A 53 4.29 -0.97 -5.04
C ILE A 53 2.79 -1.28 -5.05
N ILE A 54 1.95 -0.45 -4.42
CA ILE A 54 0.50 -0.69 -4.37
C ILE A 54 -0.23 -0.08 -5.57
N GLU A 55 0.37 0.88 -6.28
CA GLU A 55 -0.27 1.63 -7.36
C GLU A 55 -0.91 0.72 -8.42
N PRO A 56 -0.27 -0.37 -8.90
CA PRO A 56 -0.86 -1.27 -9.90
C PRO A 56 -2.10 -2.04 -9.42
N LEU A 57 -2.36 -2.07 -8.10
CA LEU A 57 -3.47 -2.79 -7.48
C LEU A 57 -4.68 -1.89 -7.20
N LEU A 58 -4.57 -0.59 -7.44
CA LEU A 58 -5.63 0.37 -7.15
C LEU A 58 -6.15 1.02 -8.43
N GLN A 59 -7.43 1.36 -8.43
CA GLN A 59 -7.98 2.23 -9.47
C GLN A 59 -7.41 3.64 -9.32
N ARG A 60 -7.40 4.41 -10.42
CA ARG A 60 -6.85 5.78 -10.45
C ARG A 60 -7.45 6.66 -9.36
N GLU A 61 -8.75 6.52 -9.08
CA GLU A 61 -9.46 7.29 -8.08
C GLU A 61 -9.19 6.81 -6.63
N GLU A 62 -8.78 5.55 -6.47
CA GLU A 62 -8.51 4.92 -5.17
C GLU A 62 -7.09 5.22 -4.66
N PHE A 63 -6.13 5.40 -5.57
CA PHE A 63 -4.73 5.66 -5.20
C PHE A 63 -4.55 6.93 -4.34
N PRO A 64 -5.12 8.10 -4.69
CA PRO A 64 -5.06 9.29 -3.83
C PRO A 64 -5.70 9.07 -2.45
N ILE A 65 -6.77 8.26 -2.36
CA ILE A 65 -7.43 7.92 -1.10
C ILE A 65 -6.51 7.07 -0.23
N PHE A 66 -5.79 6.11 -0.83
CA PHE A 66 -4.78 5.32 -0.15
C PHE A 66 -3.67 6.21 0.41
N VAL A 67 -3.07 7.07 -0.41
CA VAL A 67 -2.00 7.99 0.00
C VAL A 67 -2.45 8.87 1.17
N LEU A 68 -3.63 9.49 1.07
CA LEU A 68 -4.19 10.32 2.14
C LEU A 68 -4.47 9.53 3.42
N THR A 69 -4.91 8.27 3.29
CA THR A 69 -5.15 7.38 4.44
C THR A 69 -3.87 7.06 5.18
N ILE A 70 -2.76 6.85 4.46
CA ILE A 70 -1.45 6.61 5.06
C ILE A 70 -0.94 7.87 5.77
N ILE A 71 -0.87 9.00 5.05
CA ILE A 71 -0.31 10.27 5.55
C ILE A 71 -1.09 10.80 6.76
N ASN A 72 -2.41 10.60 6.80
CA ASN A 72 -3.24 11.08 7.90
C ASN A 72 -3.50 10.04 8.99
N LYS A 73 -2.83 8.87 8.97
CA LYS A 73 -3.05 7.78 9.94
C LYS A 73 -4.54 7.41 10.10
N ILE A 74 -5.31 7.42 9.02
CA ILE A 74 -6.73 7.07 9.09
C ILE A 74 -6.85 5.57 9.35
N GLN A 75 -7.50 5.21 10.46
CA GLN A 75 -7.67 3.81 10.90
C GLN A 75 -9.13 3.44 11.19
N SER A 76 -10.07 4.24 10.67
CA SER A 76 -11.49 3.91 10.73
C SER A 76 -11.75 2.56 10.05
N ASP A 77 -12.51 1.68 10.70
CA ASP A 77 -12.84 0.36 10.17
C ASP A 77 -13.49 0.45 8.78
N THR A 78 -14.33 1.46 8.55
CA THR A 78 -14.96 1.67 7.24
C THR A 78 -13.91 1.94 6.16
N VAL A 79 -13.01 2.89 6.39
CA VAL A 79 -11.97 3.26 5.41
C VAL A 79 -11.01 2.11 5.20
N MET A 80 -10.58 1.45 6.28
CA MET A 80 -9.66 0.32 6.20
C MET A 80 -10.27 -0.85 5.42
N ASN A 81 -11.54 -1.19 5.67
CA ASN A 81 -12.20 -2.25 4.93
C ASN A 81 -12.35 -1.90 3.45
N THR A 82 -12.72 -0.66 3.11
CA THR A 82 -12.80 -0.23 1.72
C THR A 82 -11.46 -0.36 1.01
N LEU A 83 -10.36 0.09 1.61
CA LEU A 83 -9.02 -0.06 1.01
C LEU A 83 -8.61 -1.52 0.86
N LEU A 84 -8.90 -2.36 1.86
CA LEU A 84 -8.62 -3.79 1.78
C LEU A 84 -9.40 -4.45 0.63
N ASP A 85 -10.68 -4.09 0.47
CA ASP A 85 -11.51 -4.61 -0.62
C ASP A 85 -10.95 -4.19 -2.00
N SER A 86 -10.52 -2.93 -2.14
CA SER A 86 -9.90 -2.42 -3.38
C SER A 86 -8.59 -3.15 -3.70
N ILE A 87 -7.71 -3.34 -2.71
CA ILE A 87 -6.43 -4.04 -2.91
C ILE A 87 -6.67 -5.52 -3.24
N GLU A 88 -7.56 -6.22 -2.52
CA GLU A 88 -7.89 -7.62 -2.81
C GLU A 88 -8.43 -7.80 -4.22
N LYS A 89 -9.27 -6.85 -4.67
CA LYS A 89 -9.76 -6.83 -6.05
C LYS A 89 -8.62 -6.64 -7.05
N GLY A 90 -7.72 -5.68 -6.81
CA GLY A 90 -6.55 -5.46 -7.66
C GLY A 90 -5.61 -6.67 -7.75
N ILE A 91 -5.37 -7.35 -6.61
CA ILE A 91 -4.60 -8.60 -6.57
C ILE A 91 -5.25 -9.66 -7.44
N LYS A 92 -6.57 -9.84 -7.30
CA LYS A 92 -7.32 -10.79 -8.12
C LYS A 92 -7.22 -10.47 -9.60
N ASP A 93 -7.40 -9.21 -9.99
CA ASP A 93 -7.34 -8.77 -11.38
C ASP A 93 -5.94 -8.99 -11.99
N GLN A 94 -4.87 -8.77 -11.21
CA GLN A 94 -3.49 -9.08 -11.60
C GLN A 94 -3.26 -10.58 -11.82
N ILE A 95 -3.68 -11.41 -10.87
CA ILE A 95 -3.55 -12.87 -10.97
C ILE A 95 -4.32 -13.40 -12.19
N ASP A 96 -5.56 -12.93 -12.41
CA ASP A 96 -6.38 -13.34 -13.54
C ASP A 96 -5.73 -12.94 -14.88
N THR A 97 -5.12 -11.75 -14.94
CA THR A 97 -4.39 -11.27 -16.12
C THR A 97 -3.16 -12.14 -16.40
N GLN A 98 -2.36 -12.48 -15.38
CA GLN A 98 -1.20 -13.36 -15.53
C GLN A 98 -1.59 -14.76 -16.04
N LEU A 99 -2.71 -15.32 -15.56
CA LEU A 99 -3.22 -16.62 -16.01
C LEU A 99 -3.73 -16.59 -17.45
N SER A 100 -4.29 -15.47 -17.90
CA SER A 100 -4.74 -15.31 -19.30
C SER A 100 -3.60 -15.22 -20.30
N ASN A 101 -2.46 -14.63 -19.91
CA ASN A 101 -1.29 -14.46 -20.78
C ASN A 101 -0.44 -15.75 -20.95
N GLN A 102 -0.78 -16.81 -20.20
CA GLN A 102 -0.12 -18.12 -20.26
C GLN A 102 -0.88 -19.15 -21.13
N ARG A 103 -1.96 -18.75 -21.79
CA ARG A 103 -2.79 -19.59 -22.68
C ARG A 103 -2.66 -19.16 -24.14
#